data_AF-A0A2G9MFM9-F1
#
_entry.id   AF-A0A2G9MFM9-F1
#
_cell.length_a   1.000
_cell.length_b   1.000
_cell.length_c   1.000
_cell.angle_alpha   90.00
_cell.angle_beta   90.00
_cell.angle_gamma   90.00
#
_symmetry.space_group_name_H-M   'P 1'
#
loop_
_entity.id
_entity.type
_entity.pdbx_description
1 polymer ?
#
loop_
_entity_poly.entity_id
_entity_poly.type
_entity_poly.pdbx_seq_one_letter_code
_entity_poly.pdbx_strand_id
1 'polypeptide(L)'
;MIFHLYLFLRNFIIIYIICHITLAFILPYFLVPNYFIRYTPEINDAEVQKVLNRLKKIKDQEKFVRAVFDFVIESTYYKNFWIVLYIHRVFLKDIKKIVETEGYLPCNVQNLLLETLLIKSGRFKQEEIKHRYDHINLSVLHQYLVVYVNGKRIELDPWGYRAKKPYGAHAHGLKLSHKENSKLNRFISIREYMGEMTLINRLKEQVKNLLAIKSLTAE
;
A
#
# COMPACT_ATOMS: atom_id res chain seq x y z
N MET A 1 20.79 50.42 3.60
CA MET A 1 20.10 49.40 4.42
C MET A 1 18.97 48.70 3.67
N ILE A 2 18.00 49.43 3.10
CA ILE A 2 16.83 48.85 2.39
C ILE A 2 17.22 47.90 1.25
N PHE A 3 18.20 48.29 0.42
CA PHE A 3 18.65 47.46 -0.71
C PHE A 3 19.24 46.10 -0.28
N HIS A 4 20.05 46.08 0.78
CA HIS A 4 20.62 44.82 1.31
C HIS A 4 19.54 43.92 1.91
N LEU A 5 18.56 44.50 2.62
CA LEU A 5 17.41 43.74 3.14
C LEU A 5 16.60 43.13 2.00
N TYR A 6 16.35 43.89 0.92
CA TYR A 6 15.67 43.37 -0.27
C TYR A 6 16.43 42.21 -0.91
N LEU A 7 17.74 42.34 -1.13
CA LEU A 7 18.56 41.27 -1.71
C LEU A 7 18.57 40.02 -0.83
N PHE A 8 18.65 40.20 0.50
CA PHE A 8 18.56 39.10 1.46
C PHE A 8 17.23 38.36 1.35
N LEU A 9 16.10 39.08 1.43
CA LEU A 9 14.76 38.48 1.34
C LEU A 9 14.55 37.77 0.00
N ARG A 10 14.97 38.39 -1.12
CA ARG A 10 14.90 37.78 -2.45
C ARG A 10 15.66 36.46 -2.50
N ASN A 11 16.91 36.44 -2.05
CA ASN A 11 17.73 35.24 -2.06
C ASN A 11 17.17 34.17 -1.09
N PHE A 12 16.67 34.58 0.07
CA PHE A 12 16.03 33.68 1.02
C PHE A 12 14.81 32.98 0.42
N ILE A 13 13.93 33.74 -0.26
CA ILE A 13 12.75 33.18 -0.94
C ILE A 13 13.17 32.20 -2.05
N ILE A 14 14.18 32.56 -2.86
CA ILE A 14 14.68 31.68 -3.93
C ILE A 14 15.23 30.37 -3.33
N ILE A 15 16.07 30.45 -2.31
CA ILE A 15 16.64 29.27 -1.63
C ILE A 15 15.52 28.42 -1.03
N TYR A 16 14.56 29.05 -0.35
CA TYR A 16 13.41 28.37 0.23
C TYR A 16 12.63 27.58 -0.85
N ILE A 17 12.34 28.20 -1.99
CA ILE A 17 11.63 27.55 -3.10
C ILE A 17 12.43 26.38 -3.66
N ILE A 18 13.74 26.57 -3.91
CA ILE A 18 14.61 25.50 -4.43
C ILE A 18 14.67 24.33 -3.45
N CYS A 19 14.88 24.61 -2.16
CA CYS A 19 14.89 23.57 -1.13
C CYS A 19 13.53 22.87 -1.03
N HIS A 20 12.43 23.62 -1.07
CA HIS A 20 11.09 23.05 -1.01
C HIS A 20 10.81 22.12 -2.20
N ILE A 21 11.10 22.57 -3.42
CA ILE A 21 10.93 21.76 -4.64
C ILE A 21 11.79 20.49 -4.56
N THR A 22 13.06 20.66 -4.19
CA THR A 22 14.00 19.53 -4.11
C THR A 22 13.55 18.51 -3.06
N LEU A 23 13.20 18.95 -1.86
CA LEU A 23 12.81 18.06 -0.77
C LEU A 23 11.43 17.41 -0.96
N ALA A 24 10.46 18.13 -1.54
CA ALA A 24 9.09 17.63 -1.69
C ALA A 24 8.88 16.83 -2.99
N PHE A 25 9.56 17.19 -4.08
CA PHE A 25 9.29 16.59 -5.40
C PHE A 25 10.43 15.76 -5.96
N ILE A 26 11.69 16.05 -5.62
CA ILE A 26 12.83 15.34 -6.22
C ILE A 26 13.31 14.23 -5.29
N LEU A 27 13.65 14.60 -4.05
CA LEU A 27 14.28 13.70 -3.08
C LEU A 27 13.47 12.43 -2.77
N PRO A 28 12.11 12.45 -2.68
CA PRO A 28 11.35 11.25 -2.38
C PRO A 28 11.53 10.13 -3.42
N TYR A 29 11.74 10.46 -4.70
CA TYR A 29 11.99 9.46 -5.74
C TYR A 29 13.29 8.69 -5.53
N PHE A 30 14.30 9.32 -4.90
CA PHE A 30 15.61 8.71 -4.63
C PHE A 30 15.66 8.02 -3.27
N LEU A 31 14.94 8.53 -2.28
CA LEU A 31 14.95 7.96 -0.93
C LEU A 31 14.02 6.77 -0.78
N VAL A 32 12.86 6.78 -1.45
CA VAL A 32 11.86 5.73 -1.25
C VAL A 32 12.21 4.53 -2.14
N PRO A 33 12.41 3.33 -1.57
CA PRO A 33 12.75 2.16 -2.37
C PRO A 33 11.60 1.80 -3.32
N ASN A 34 11.97 1.14 -4.42
CA ASN A 34 11.07 0.65 -5.47
C ASN A 34 10.42 1.73 -6.35
N TYR A 35 10.94 2.96 -6.33
CA TYR A 35 10.53 4.00 -7.28
C TYR A 35 11.22 3.85 -8.65
N PHE A 36 12.55 3.82 -8.68
CA PHE A 36 13.30 3.66 -9.94
C PHE A 36 13.62 2.20 -10.27
N ILE A 37 14.10 1.47 -9.27
CA ILE A 37 14.53 0.07 -9.43
C ILE A 37 13.43 -0.81 -8.87
N ARG A 38 12.69 -1.46 -9.76
CA ARG A 38 11.65 -2.41 -9.38
C ARG A 38 12.29 -3.65 -8.76
N TYR A 39 11.80 -4.02 -7.59
CA TYR A 39 12.27 -5.17 -6.83
C TYR A 39 11.06 -6.02 -6.45
N THR A 40 11.13 -7.30 -6.75
CA THR A 40 10.11 -8.28 -6.38
C THR A 40 10.74 -9.28 -5.39
N PRO A 41 10.48 -9.17 -4.09
CA PRO A 41 11.03 -10.09 -3.09
C PRO A 41 10.55 -11.53 -3.32
N GLU A 42 11.37 -12.49 -2.91
CA GLU A 42 10.96 -13.88 -2.79
C GLU A 42 9.99 -14.08 -1.61
N ILE A 43 9.09 -15.07 -1.74
CA ILE A 43 8.20 -15.49 -0.66
C ILE A 43 8.72 -16.81 -0.11
N ASN A 44 9.52 -16.72 0.95
CA ASN A 44 10.10 -17.90 1.63
C ASN A 44 9.32 -18.28 2.89
N ASP A 45 8.42 -17.42 3.37
CA ASP A 45 7.63 -17.68 4.58
C ASP A 45 6.43 -18.59 4.29
N ALA A 46 6.26 -19.62 5.12
CA ALA A 46 5.25 -20.65 4.94
C ALA A 46 3.80 -20.12 5.06
N GLU A 47 3.55 -19.14 5.93
CA GLU A 47 2.21 -18.57 6.11
C GLU A 47 1.82 -17.69 4.92
N VAL A 48 2.75 -16.85 4.45
CA VAL A 48 2.54 -16.06 3.23
C VAL A 48 2.35 -16.99 2.03
N GLN A 49 3.13 -18.08 1.93
CA GLN A 49 2.97 -19.06 0.86
C GLN A 49 1.61 -19.76 0.91
N LYS A 50 1.07 -20.06 2.10
CA LYS A 50 -0.30 -20.60 2.26
C LYS A 50 -1.34 -19.61 1.73
N VAL A 51 -1.23 -18.32 2.04
CA VAL A 51 -2.12 -17.28 1.50
C VAL A 51 -2.04 -17.24 -0.01
N LEU A 52 -0.82 -17.20 -0.58
CA LEU A 52 -0.62 -17.20 -2.02
C LEU A 52 -1.23 -18.44 -2.69
N ASN A 53 -1.05 -19.62 -2.10
CA ASN A 53 -1.63 -20.87 -2.61
C ASN A 53 -3.16 -20.87 -2.59
N ARG A 54 -3.79 -20.22 -1.60
CA ARG A 54 -5.26 -20.03 -1.56
C ARG A 54 -5.71 -19.09 -2.69
N LEU A 55 -5.05 -17.95 -2.84
CA LEU A 55 -5.34 -16.97 -3.89
C LEU A 55 -5.23 -17.60 -5.29
N LYS A 56 -4.20 -18.45 -5.52
CA LYS A 56 -3.99 -19.17 -6.79
C LYS A 56 -5.18 -20.05 -7.23
N LYS A 57 -6.04 -20.50 -6.29
CA LYS A 57 -7.23 -21.31 -6.60
C LYS A 57 -8.32 -20.54 -7.34
N ILE A 58 -8.31 -19.20 -7.27
CA ILE A 58 -9.31 -18.34 -7.91
C ILE A 58 -9.05 -18.29 -9.42
N LYS A 59 -9.77 -19.07 -10.23
CA LYS A 59 -9.47 -19.20 -11.68
C LYS A 59 -9.64 -17.89 -12.45
N ASP A 60 -10.71 -17.15 -12.16
CA ASP A 60 -10.99 -15.86 -12.83
C ASP A 60 -9.94 -14.80 -12.48
N GLN A 61 -9.37 -14.14 -13.50
CA GLN A 61 -8.25 -13.21 -13.33
C GLN A 61 -8.67 -11.90 -12.64
N GLU A 62 -9.85 -11.35 -12.94
CA GLU A 62 -10.33 -10.12 -12.30
C GLU A 62 -10.66 -10.35 -10.82
N LYS A 63 -11.32 -11.47 -10.50
CA LYS A 63 -11.55 -11.92 -9.12
C LYS A 63 -10.26 -12.21 -8.37
N PHE A 64 -9.26 -12.78 -9.05
CA PHE A 64 -7.94 -12.99 -8.45
C PHE A 64 -7.28 -11.66 -8.07
N VAL A 65 -7.22 -10.69 -9.01
CA VAL A 65 -6.65 -9.35 -8.71
C VAL A 65 -7.41 -8.69 -7.57
N ARG A 66 -8.74 -8.78 -7.58
CA ARG A 66 -9.56 -8.23 -6.50
C ARG A 66 -9.27 -8.89 -5.15
N ALA A 67 -9.12 -10.21 -5.11
CA ALA A 67 -8.81 -10.92 -3.86
C ALA A 67 -7.42 -10.59 -3.32
N VAL A 68 -6.41 -10.42 -4.19
CA VAL A 68 -5.09 -9.95 -3.77
C VAL A 68 -5.17 -8.52 -3.22
N PHE A 69 -5.92 -7.65 -3.90
CA PHE A 69 -6.15 -6.28 -3.44
C PHE A 69 -6.81 -6.24 -2.06
N ASP A 70 -7.90 -7.01 -1.87
CA ASP A 70 -8.61 -7.08 -0.61
C ASP A 70 -7.71 -7.63 0.52
N PHE A 71 -6.87 -8.64 0.23
CA PHE A 71 -5.87 -9.12 1.19
C PHE A 71 -4.90 -8.04 1.65
N VAL A 72 -4.38 -7.22 0.74
CA VAL A 72 -3.48 -6.10 1.08
C VAL A 72 -4.21 -5.05 1.90
N ILE A 73 -5.46 -4.74 1.55
CA ILE A 73 -6.30 -3.84 2.35
C ILE A 73 -6.44 -4.39 3.77
N GLU A 74 -6.83 -5.65 3.93
CA GLU A 74 -7.06 -6.25 5.25
C GLU A 74 -5.79 -6.37 6.09
N SER A 75 -4.64 -6.57 5.45
CA SER A 75 -3.33 -6.65 6.10
C SER A 75 -2.78 -5.28 6.50
N THR A 76 -3.39 -4.17 6.07
CA THR A 76 -2.88 -2.81 6.28
C THR A 76 -3.89 -1.94 7.03
N TYR A 77 -3.41 -1.09 7.92
CA TYR A 77 -4.25 -0.13 8.65
C TYR A 77 -3.98 1.30 8.18
N TYR A 78 -4.99 2.19 8.32
CA TYR A 78 -4.88 3.58 7.89
C TYR A 78 -5.33 4.57 8.98
N LYS A 79 -4.45 5.51 9.32
CA LYS A 79 -4.76 6.75 10.05
C LYS A 79 -3.74 7.85 9.67
N ASN A 80 -4.21 9.03 9.24
CA ASN A 80 -3.38 10.12 8.71
C ASN A 80 -2.20 10.53 9.61
N PHE A 81 -2.41 10.59 10.93
CA PHE A 81 -1.39 11.03 11.91
C PHE A 81 -0.15 10.13 11.94
N TRP A 82 -0.25 8.89 11.47
CA TRP A 82 0.78 7.87 11.63
C TRP A 82 1.84 7.90 10.54
N ILE A 83 1.64 8.69 9.47
CA ILE A 83 2.61 8.83 8.37
C ILE A 83 3.95 9.32 8.89
N VAL A 84 3.94 10.33 9.77
CA VAL A 84 5.17 10.91 10.34
C VAL A 84 5.83 9.92 11.31
N LEU A 85 5.05 9.27 12.17
CA LEU A 85 5.56 8.34 13.17
C LEU A 85 6.18 7.07 12.57
N TYR A 86 5.65 6.61 11.43
CA TYR A 86 6.10 5.38 10.78
C TYR A 86 6.79 5.61 9.45
N ILE A 87 7.40 6.78 9.26
CA ILE A 87 8.15 7.06 8.03
C ILE A 87 9.28 6.05 7.81
N HIS A 88 9.90 5.52 8.87
CA HIS A 88 10.92 4.46 8.78
C HIS A 88 10.41 3.17 8.10
N ARG A 89 9.09 2.93 8.09
CA ARG A 89 8.51 1.74 7.46
C ARG A 89 8.57 1.79 5.94
N VAL A 90 8.85 2.95 5.32
CA VAL A 90 9.02 3.05 3.85
C VAL A 90 10.13 2.13 3.34
N PHE A 91 11.05 1.71 4.21
CA PHE A 91 12.18 0.84 3.90
C PHE A 91 11.88 -0.66 4.09
N LEU A 92 10.66 -1.05 4.47
CA LEU A 92 10.28 -2.46 4.60
C LEU A 92 10.27 -3.13 3.21
N LYS A 93 11.04 -4.21 3.07
CA LYS A 93 11.15 -5.00 1.83
C LYS A 93 10.79 -6.48 2.00
N ASP A 94 10.85 -6.97 3.24
CA ASP A 94 10.59 -8.37 3.57
C ASP A 94 9.08 -8.61 3.68
N ILE A 95 8.55 -9.51 2.85
CA ILE A 95 7.10 -9.75 2.76
C ILE A 95 6.52 -10.27 4.06
N LYS A 96 7.25 -11.14 4.78
CA LYS A 96 6.80 -11.66 6.07
C LYS A 96 6.63 -10.52 7.06
N LYS A 97 7.67 -9.69 7.21
CA LYS A 97 7.63 -8.52 8.09
C LYS A 97 6.50 -7.57 7.70
N ILE A 98 6.27 -7.36 6.39
CA ILE A 98 5.17 -6.50 5.92
C ILE A 98 3.81 -7.05 6.36
N VAL A 99 3.55 -8.35 6.16
CA VAL A 99 2.28 -9.00 6.55
C VAL A 99 2.09 -9.04 8.07
N GLU A 100 3.16 -9.24 8.83
CA GLU A 100 3.13 -9.24 10.29
C GLU A 100 3.07 -7.84 10.90
N THR A 101 3.39 -6.79 10.13
CA THR A 101 3.40 -5.41 10.63
C THR A 101 1.98 -4.93 10.87
N GLU A 102 1.63 -4.80 12.14
CA GLU A 102 0.38 -4.16 12.53
C GLU A 102 0.46 -2.62 12.36
N GLY A 103 -0.67 -2.03 11.99
CA GLY A 103 -0.79 -0.58 11.86
C GLY A 103 -0.51 -0.06 10.45
N TYR A 104 -0.01 1.18 10.39
CA TYR A 104 0.16 1.89 9.12
C TYR A 104 1.31 1.34 8.30
N LEU A 105 1.05 1.12 7.01
CA LEU A 105 2.06 0.83 6.00
C LEU A 105 2.06 1.93 4.94
N PRO A 106 3.22 2.48 4.57
CA PRO A 106 3.32 3.43 3.46
C PRO A 106 2.86 2.85 2.11
N CYS A 107 2.39 3.70 1.20
CA CYS A 107 1.84 3.26 -0.09
C CYS A 107 2.85 2.43 -0.92
N ASN A 108 4.14 2.77 -0.88
CA ASN A 108 5.17 2.01 -1.58
C ASN A 108 5.32 0.57 -1.04
N VAL A 109 5.12 0.38 0.27
CA VAL A 109 5.16 -0.94 0.91
C VAL A 109 3.89 -1.73 0.61
N GLN A 110 2.72 -1.08 0.62
CA GLN A 110 1.46 -1.71 0.21
C GLN A 110 1.53 -2.19 -1.24
N ASN A 111 2.07 -1.36 -2.14
CA ASN A 111 2.25 -1.71 -3.55
C ASN A 111 3.30 -2.80 -3.75
N LEU A 112 4.38 -2.82 -2.96
CA LEU A 112 5.35 -3.90 -2.99
C LEU A 112 4.69 -5.24 -2.65
N LEU A 113 3.88 -5.30 -1.59
CA LEU A 113 3.16 -6.51 -1.20
C LEU A 113 2.20 -6.95 -2.32
N LEU A 114 1.40 -6.01 -2.83
CA LEU A 114 0.44 -6.24 -3.89
C LEU A 114 1.11 -6.78 -5.17
N GLU A 115 2.13 -6.09 -5.67
CA GLU A 115 2.91 -6.50 -6.85
C GLU A 115 3.55 -7.86 -6.65
N THR A 116 4.14 -8.11 -5.48
CA THR A 116 4.80 -9.39 -5.18
C THR A 116 3.80 -10.54 -5.25
N LEU A 117 2.62 -10.39 -4.65
CA LEU A 117 1.59 -11.44 -4.67
C LEU A 117 1.07 -11.69 -6.10
N LEU A 118 0.90 -10.64 -6.91
CA LEU A 118 0.50 -10.76 -8.31
C LEU A 118 1.56 -11.49 -9.17
N ILE A 119 2.84 -11.16 -8.99
CA ILE A 119 3.93 -11.76 -9.75
C ILE A 119 4.19 -13.20 -9.29
N LYS A 120 4.33 -13.40 -7.98
CA LYS A 120 4.63 -14.72 -7.40
C LYS A 120 3.48 -15.71 -7.52
N SER A 121 2.27 -15.24 -7.86
CA SER A 121 1.20 -16.15 -8.26
C SER A 121 1.46 -16.84 -9.61
N GLY A 122 2.42 -16.36 -10.41
CA GLY A 122 2.70 -16.81 -11.76
C GLY A 122 1.67 -16.35 -12.80
N ARG A 123 0.83 -15.35 -12.46
CA ARG A 123 -0.26 -14.85 -13.34
C ARG A 123 0.05 -13.51 -14.00
N PHE A 124 1.00 -12.78 -13.45
CA PHE A 124 1.45 -11.50 -13.96
C PHE A 124 2.96 -11.52 -14.07
N LYS A 125 3.47 -10.94 -15.14
CA LYS A 125 4.86 -10.57 -15.28
C LYS A 125 5.06 -9.14 -14.77
N GLN A 126 6.30 -8.82 -14.42
CA GLN A 126 6.63 -7.50 -13.90
C GLN A 126 6.25 -6.40 -14.91
N GLU A 127 6.52 -6.58 -16.19
CA GLU A 127 6.20 -5.63 -17.26
C GLU A 127 4.69 -5.35 -17.45
N GLU A 128 3.81 -6.26 -17.02
CA GLU A 128 2.35 -6.11 -17.11
C GLU A 128 1.78 -5.23 -15.99
N ILE A 129 2.56 -5.03 -14.93
CA ILE A 129 2.22 -4.16 -13.81
C ILE A 129 2.95 -2.84 -14.01
N LYS A 130 2.21 -1.73 -14.11
CA LYS A 130 2.78 -0.39 -14.25
C LYS A 130 2.67 0.37 -12.95
N HIS A 131 3.79 0.88 -12.46
CA HIS A 131 3.79 1.85 -11.36
C HIS A 131 3.35 3.22 -11.92
N ARG A 132 2.47 3.89 -11.19
CA ARG A 132 2.04 5.26 -11.47
C ARG A 132 2.19 6.08 -10.20
N TYR A 133 2.37 7.38 -10.40
CA TYR A 133 2.64 8.33 -9.33
C TYR A 133 1.69 9.51 -9.46
N ASP A 134 1.26 10.04 -8.32
CA ASP A 134 0.48 11.26 -8.22
C ASP A 134 0.94 12.06 -6.98
N HIS A 135 0.57 13.33 -6.89
CA HIS A 135 0.85 14.17 -5.74
C HIS A 135 -0.45 14.44 -4.98
N ILE A 136 -0.55 13.86 -3.79
CA ILE A 136 -1.66 14.12 -2.88
C ILE A 136 -1.34 15.40 -2.10
N ASN A 137 -2.29 16.32 -2.06
CA ASN A 137 -2.18 17.61 -1.37
C ASN A 137 -0.90 18.39 -1.73
N LEU A 138 -0.52 18.38 -3.01
CA LEU A 138 0.61 19.10 -3.61
C LEU A 138 2.01 18.69 -3.15
N SER A 139 2.18 17.93 -2.07
CA SER A 139 3.52 17.64 -1.51
C SER A 139 3.78 16.18 -1.14
N VAL A 140 2.75 15.33 -1.10
CA VAL A 140 2.92 13.93 -0.75
C VAL A 140 2.91 13.08 -2.01
N LEU A 141 4.09 12.60 -2.39
CA LEU A 141 4.24 11.66 -3.48
C LEU A 141 3.50 10.36 -3.14
N HIS A 142 2.54 10.01 -3.97
CA HIS A 142 1.74 8.80 -3.85
C HIS A 142 2.03 7.87 -5.02
N GLN A 143 2.00 6.57 -4.75
CA GLN A 143 2.25 5.53 -5.73
C GLN A 143 1.06 4.59 -5.75
N TYR A 144 0.67 4.14 -6.94
CA TYR A 144 -0.32 3.09 -7.15
C TYR A 144 0.08 2.20 -8.31
N LEU A 145 -0.58 1.05 -8.44
CA LEU A 145 -0.33 0.11 -9.53
C LEU A 145 -1.44 0.18 -10.58
N VAL A 146 -1.09 -0.07 -11.83
CA VAL A 146 -2.03 -0.25 -12.93
C VAL A 146 -1.75 -1.61 -13.57
N VAL A 147 -2.79 -2.41 -13.71
CA VAL A 147 -2.74 -3.71 -14.41
C VAL A 147 -3.78 -3.74 -15.52
N TYR A 148 -3.52 -4.57 -16.54
CA TYR A 148 -4.48 -4.86 -17.59
C TYR A 148 -4.96 -6.29 -17.45
N VAL A 149 -6.28 -6.48 -17.34
CA VAL A 149 -6.92 -7.81 -17.22
C VAL A 149 -8.00 -7.89 -18.27
N ASN A 150 -7.92 -8.85 -19.20
CA ASN A 150 -8.88 -9.02 -20.29
C ASN A 150 -9.15 -7.71 -21.07
N GLY A 151 -8.10 -6.94 -21.36
CA GLY A 151 -8.19 -5.64 -22.04
C GLY A 151 -8.69 -4.47 -21.18
N LYS A 152 -9.13 -4.72 -19.94
CA LYS A 152 -9.57 -3.69 -18.99
C LYS A 152 -8.41 -3.17 -18.16
N ARG A 153 -8.25 -1.85 -18.11
CA ARG A 153 -7.33 -1.17 -17.20
C ARG A 153 -7.92 -1.16 -15.79
N ILE A 154 -7.15 -1.61 -14.80
CA ILE A 154 -7.54 -1.60 -13.39
C ILE A 154 -6.46 -0.86 -12.59
N GLU A 155 -6.86 0.19 -11.89
CA GLU A 155 -6.01 0.93 -10.97
C GLU A 155 -6.15 0.33 -9.57
N LEU A 156 -5.01 -0.06 -8.99
CA LEU A 156 -4.93 -0.69 -7.69
C LEU A 156 -4.23 0.29 -6.74
N ASP A 157 -5.04 0.97 -5.93
CA ASP A 157 -4.59 1.92 -4.93
C ASP A 157 -5.14 1.56 -3.54
N PRO A 158 -4.44 0.69 -2.78
CA PRO A 158 -4.94 0.27 -1.48
C PRO A 158 -5.05 1.45 -0.49
N TRP A 159 -4.14 2.43 -0.58
CA TRP A 159 -4.18 3.64 0.23
C TRP A 159 -5.39 4.51 -0.15
N GLY A 160 -5.61 4.75 -1.45
CA GLY A 160 -6.74 5.53 -1.96
C GLY A 160 -8.09 4.90 -1.61
N TYR A 161 -8.17 3.57 -1.59
CA TYR A 161 -9.37 2.87 -1.17
C TYR A 161 -9.73 3.14 0.30
N ARG A 162 -8.75 3.18 1.20
CA ARG A 162 -8.94 3.61 2.59
C ARG A 162 -9.37 5.08 2.69
N ALA A 163 -8.95 5.91 1.74
CA ALA A 163 -9.44 7.28 1.54
C ALA A 163 -10.79 7.37 0.80
N LYS A 164 -11.57 6.27 0.77
CA LYS A 164 -12.91 6.16 0.17
C LYS A 164 -12.96 6.24 -1.36
N LYS A 165 -11.85 5.98 -2.05
CA LYS A 165 -11.88 5.77 -3.51
C LYS A 165 -12.38 4.34 -3.81
N PRO A 166 -13.15 4.13 -4.89
CA PRO A 166 -13.60 2.79 -5.25
C PRO A 166 -12.45 1.93 -5.76
N TYR A 167 -12.59 0.60 -5.71
CA TYR A 167 -11.70 -0.33 -6.39
C TYR A 167 -11.66 -0.03 -7.89
N GLY A 168 -10.46 -0.09 -8.50
CA GLY A 168 -10.26 0.30 -9.89
C GLY A 168 -10.05 1.80 -10.10
N ALA A 169 -9.92 2.58 -9.03
CA ALA A 169 -9.58 4.01 -9.07
C ALA A 169 -8.42 4.31 -8.10
N HIS A 170 -7.79 5.46 -8.26
CA HIS A 170 -6.74 5.96 -7.38
C HIS A 170 -7.06 7.32 -6.74
N ALA A 171 -6.34 7.65 -5.68
CA ALA A 171 -6.31 8.97 -5.10
C ALA A 171 -5.55 9.93 -6.02
N HIS A 172 -6.22 10.98 -6.46
CA HIS A 172 -5.62 12.11 -7.18
C HIS A 172 -5.64 13.37 -6.31
N GLY A 173 -4.73 14.31 -6.59
CA GLY A 173 -4.63 15.60 -5.91
C GLY A 173 -5.95 16.39 -5.87
N LEU A 174 -6.04 17.40 -4.98
CA LEU A 174 -7.18 18.26 -4.62
C LEU A 174 -8.35 18.37 -5.63
N LYS A 175 -9.10 17.28 -5.79
CA LYS A 175 -10.54 17.31 -6.01
C LYS A 175 -11.16 16.70 -4.76
N LEU A 176 -11.38 17.56 -3.78
CA LEU A 176 -12.41 17.34 -2.77
C LEU A 176 -13.75 17.35 -3.54
N SER A 177 -14.08 16.24 -4.22
CA SER A 177 -15.43 16.04 -4.74
C SER A 177 -16.33 15.82 -3.53
N HIS A 178 -16.79 16.92 -2.97
CA HIS A 178 -17.94 17.01 -2.12
C HIS A 178 -19.12 16.40 -2.89
N LYS A 179 -19.82 15.45 -2.26
CA LYS A 179 -21.02 14.76 -2.78
C LYS A 179 -20.83 13.99 -4.09
N GLU A 180 -20.79 12.67 -4.00
CA GLU A 180 -21.64 11.71 -4.74
C GLU A 180 -21.04 10.31 -4.68
N ASN A 181 -21.57 9.48 -3.78
CA ASN A 181 -21.87 8.06 -3.99
C ASN A 181 -22.34 7.44 -2.67
N SER A 182 -23.52 7.88 -2.20
CA SER A 182 -24.26 7.27 -1.09
C SER A 182 -24.99 5.98 -1.50
N LYS A 183 -24.58 5.33 -2.60
CA LYS A 183 -25.14 4.06 -3.08
C LYS A 183 -24.06 3.12 -3.62
N LEU A 184 -22.91 3.03 -2.94
CA LEU A 184 -21.89 2.06 -3.33
C LEU A 184 -22.25 0.66 -2.82
N ASN A 185 -22.96 -0.04 -3.70
CA ASN A 185 -23.15 -1.47 -3.82
C ASN A 185 -22.32 -2.39 -2.89
N ARG A 186 -23.08 -3.20 -2.13
CA ARG A 186 -22.74 -4.57 -1.69
C ARG A 186 -21.49 -4.73 -0.84
N PHE A 187 -21.62 -4.34 0.43
CA PHE A 187 -20.98 -5.02 1.56
C PHE A 187 -21.42 -6.51 1.73
N ILE A 188 -22.28 -7.02 0.84
CA ILE A 188 -22.85 -8.37 0.92
C ILE A 188 -21.89 -9.44 0.38
N SER A 189 -20.98 -9.11 -0.54
CA SER A 189 -20.10 -10.13 -1.17
C SER A 189 -18.94 -10.61 -0.30
N ILE A 190 -18.50 -9.85 0.71
CA ILE A 190 -17.34 -10.23 1.54
C ILE A 190 -17.79 -11.08 2.72
N ARG A 191 -18.94 -10.77 3.34
CA ARG A 191 -19.44 -11.55 4.48
C ARG A 191 -19.90 -12.96 4.09
N GLU A 192 -20.36 -13.14 2.85
CA GLU A 192 -20.75 -14.46 2.31
C GLU A 192 -19.55 -15.26 1.78
N TYR A 193 -18.45 -14.62 1.37
CA TYR A 193 -17.20 -15.34 1.03
C TYR A 193 -16.29 -15.57 2.26
N MET A 194 -16.44 -14.75 3.31
CA MET A 194 -15.56 -14.75 4.50
C MET A 194 -16.29 -15.17 5.77
N GLY A 195 -16.73 -16.43 5.79
CA GLY A 195 -16.75 -17.20 7.03
C GLY A 195 -15.36 -17.33 7.71
N GLU A 196 -14.31 -16.70 7.15
CA GLU A 196 -12.91 -16.75 7.59
C GLU A 196 -12.42 -15.50 8.37
N MET A 197 -13.21 -14.42 8.51
CA MET A 197 -12.76 -13.27 9.34
C MET A 197 -12.74 -13.62 10.84
N THR A 198 -13.51 -14.63 11.24
CA THR A 198 -13.38 -15.33 12.52
C THR A 198 -12.18 -16.27 12.56
N LEU A 199 -11.68 -16.76 11.42
CA LEU A 199 -10.57 -17.72 11.33
C LEU A 199 -9.21 -17.05 11.52
N ILE A 200 -8.97 -15.87 10.95
CA ILE A 200 -7.71 -15.12 11.20
C ILE A 200 -7.62 -14.69 12.66
N ASN A 201 -8.73 -14.21 13.25
CA ASN A 201 -8.79 -13.90 14.68
C ASN A 201 -8.63 -15.16 15.56
N ARG A 202 -9.20 -16.31 15.15
CA ARG A 202 -8.97 -17.61 15.83
C ARG A 202 -7.53 -18.09 15.69
N LEU A 203 -6.89 -17.90 14.55
CA LEU A 203 -5.49 -18.28 14.33
C LEU A 203 -4.55 -17.39 15.14
N LYS A 204 -4.80 -16.08 15.19
CA LYS A 204 -4.07 -15.15 16.08
C LYS A 204 -4.22 -15.57 17.55
N GLU A 205 -5.42 -15.94 17.99
CA GLU A 205 -5.66 -16.45 19.35
C GLU A 205 -5.02 -17.82 19.62
N GLN A 206 -5.10 -18.77 18.68
CA GLN A 206 -4.48 -20.10 18.83
C GLN A 206 -2.95 -20.02 18.93
N VAL A 207 -2.31 -19.16 18.13
CA VAL A 207 -0.86 -18.95 18.19
C VAL A 207 -0.47 -18.31 19.52
N LYS A 208 -1.23 -17.32 19.99
CA LYS A 208 -1.01 -16.68 21.29
C LYS A 208 -1.10 -17.69 22.45
N ASN A 209 -2.10 -18.57 22.42
CA ASN A 209 -2.29 -19.61 23.45
C ASN A 209 -1.18 -20.67 23.42
N LEU A 210 -0.70 -21.08 22.24
CA LEU A 210 0.42 -22.03 22.14
C LEU A 210 1.74 -21.47 22.66
N LEU A 211 1.99 -20.16 22.46
CA LEU A 211 3.16 -19.49 23.00
C LEU A 211 3.09 -19.37 24.53
N ALA A 212 1.91 -19.08 25.08
CA ALA A 212 1.68 -19.03 26.52
C ALA A 212 1.89 -20.41 27.19
N ILE A 213 1.51 -21.51 26.54
CA ILE A 213 1.75 -22.87 27.06
C ILE A 213 3.24 -23.20 27.08
N LYS A 214 3.97 -22.87 26.00
CA LYS A 214 5.43 -23.12 25.94
C LYS A 214 6.22 -22.35 27.00
N SER A 215 5.78 -21.15 27.38
CA SER A 215 6.42 -20.39 28.46
C SER A 215 6.16 -20.97 29.85
N LEU A 216 5.09 -21.75 30.04
CA LEU A 216 4.75 -22.38 31.32
C LEU A 216 5.42 -23.74 31.53
N THR A 217 5.90 -24.37 30.46
CA THR A 217 6.55 -25.70 30.51
C THR A 217 8.08 -25.63 30.42
N ALA A 218 8.67 -24.44 30.52
CA ALA A 218 10.11 -24.19 30.40
C ALA A 218 10.79 -23.91 31.76
N GLU A 219 10.08 -24.11 32.87
CA GLU A 219 10.59 -24.18 34.24
C GLU A 219 10.64 -25.65 34.70
#